data_AF-A0A7Z9UL03-F1
#
_entry.id   AF-A0A7Z9UL03-F1
#
_cell.length_a   1.000
_cell.length_b   1.000
_cell.length_c   1.000
_cell.angle_alpha   90.00
_cell.angle_beta   90.00
_cell.angle_gamma   90.00
#
_symmetry.space_group_name_H-M   'P 1'
#
loop_
_entity.id
_entity.type
_entity.pdbx_description
1 polymer ?
#
loop_
_entity_poly.entity_id
_entity_poly.type
_entity_poly.pdbx_seq_one_letter_code
_entity_poly.pdbx_strand_id
1 'polypeptide(L)'
;MKIFRNGMTFGTILLWGVLFSQQIEPNDAYKTVLRMKLSLDQNPLIHLDELKSAKMNVIYESCKMYLDLERQKAPDEKLFVQAFKIKNDVENFSQVYYNRALPVKIKQNIKYNYFFISSDND
;
A
#
# COMPACT_ATOMS: atom_id res chain seq x y z
N MET A 1 -62.35 17.69 -4.42
CA MET A 1 -61.20 16.89 -3.92
C MET A 1 -60.23 16.53 -5.05
N LYS A 2 -59.42 17.48 -5.57
CA LYS A 2 -58.34 17.17 -6.55
C LYS A 2 -56.93 17.34 -5.99
N ILE A 3 -56.78 18.11 -4.90
CA ILE A 3 -55.49 18.44 -4.29
C ILE A 3 -54.90 17.24 -3.52
N PHE A 4 -55.75 16.44 -2.88
CA PHE A 4 -55.32 15.23 -2.16
C PHE A 4 -54.74 14.12 -3.07
N ARG A 5 -55.13 14.06 -4.34
CA ARG A 5 -54.67 13.01 -5.26
C ARG A 5 -53.25 13.28 -5.79
N ASN A 6 -52.88 14.55 -5.93
CA ASN A 6 -51.55 14.96 -6.40
C ASN A 6 -50.52 14.94 -5.26
N GLY A 7 -50.91 15.21 -4.01
CA GLY A 7 -50.00 15.11 -2.86
C GLY A 7 -49.46 13.69 -2.64
N MET A 8 -50.28 12.67 -2.93
CA MET A 8 -49.88 11.26 -2.80
C MET A 8 -48.82 10.86 -3.85
N THR A 9 -48.88 11.40 -5.07
CA THR A 9 -47.90 11.11 -6.13
C THR A 9 -46.56 11.82 -5.90
N PHE A 10 -46.57 13.03 -5.32
CA PHE A 10 -45.33 13.72 -4.92
C PHE A 10 -44.62 13.01 -3.77
N GLY A 11 -45.37 12.49 -2.79
CA GLY A 11 -44.81 11.69 -1.70
C GLY A 11 -44.11 10.42 -2.17
N THR A 12 -44.68 9.72 -3.16
CA THR A 12 -44.05 8.51 -3.73
C THR A 12 -42.77 8.82 -4.51
N ILE A 13 -42.68 9.97 -5.18
CA ILE A 13 -41.47 10.37 -5.93
C ILE A 13 -40.31 10.67 -4.97
N LEU A 14 -40.60 11.34 -3.84
CA LEU A 14 -39.60 11.60 -2.80
C LEU A 14 -39.09 10.32 -2.15
N LEU A 15 -39.97 9.34 -1.91
CA LEU A 15 -39.57 8.06 -1.33
C LEU A 15 -38.64 7.27 -2.26
N TRP A 16 -38.87 7.32 -3.57
CA TRP A 16 -38.01 6.69 -4.57
C TRP A 16 -36.64 7.37 -4.65
N GLY A 17 -36.58 8.70 -4.56
CA GLY A 17 -35.31 9.44 -4.54
C GLY A 17 -34.39 9.08 -3.37
N VAL A 18 -34.96 8.75 -2.20
CA VAL A 18 -34.19 8.33 -1.02
C VAL A 18 -33.56 6.95 -1.22
N LEU A 19 -34.22 6.03 -1.93
CA LEU A 19 -33.67 4.71 -2.23
C LEU A 19 -32.47 4.77 -3.19
N PHE A 20 -32.49 5.69 -4.17
CA PHE A 20 -31.36 5.90 -5.07
C PHE A 20 -30.21 6.74 -4.47
N SER A 21 -30.44 7.38 -3.33
CA SER A 21 -29.40 8.16 -2.62
C SER A 21 -28.57 7.30 -1.66
N GLN A 22 -28.86 6.01 -1.51
CA GLN A 22 -28.00 5.13 -0.73
C GLN A 22 -26.66 4.99 -1.46
N GLN A 23 -25.60 5.54 -0.84
CA GLN A 23 -24.24 5.33 -1.32
C GLN A 23 -23.97 3.82 -1.30
N ILE A 24 -23.67 3.26 -2.47
CA ILE A 24 -23.23 1.87 -2.58
C ILE A 24 -21.98 1.76 -1.72
N GLU A 25 -22.06 1.02 -0.63
CA GLU A 25 -20.90 0.82 0.22
C GLU A 25 -19.77 0.18 -0.61
N PRO A 26 -18.53 0.70 -0.50
CA PRO A 26 -17.42 0.11 -1.22
C PRO A 26 -17.17 -1.30 -0.71
N ASN A 27 -16.72 -2.18 -1.62
CA ASN A 27 -16.43 -3.57 -1.33
C ASN A 27 -15.49 -3.73 -0.13
N ASP A 28 -15.70 -4.70 0.74
CA ASP A 28 -14.86 -4.92 1.92
C ASP A 28 -13.41 -5.26 1.57
N ALA A 29 -13.20 -5.93 0.43
CA ALA A 29 -11.86 -6.17 -0.12
C ALA A 29 -11.14 -4.86 -0.46
N TYR A 30 -11.84 -3.91 -1.09
CA TYR A 30 -11.32 -2.58 -1.39
C TYR A 30 -10.89 -1.82 -0.15
N LYS A 31 -11.77 -1.78 0.86
CA LYS A 31 -11.49 -1.11 2.14
C LYS A 31 -10.22 -1.67 2.78
N THR A 32 -10.03 -2.99 2.69
CA THR A 32 -8.87 -3.68 3.26
C THR A 32 -7.57 -3.32 2.52
N VAL A 33 -7.57 -3.42 1.19
CA VAL A 33 -6.41 -3.06 0.35
C VAL A 33 -6.05 -1.58 0.53
N LEU A 34 -7.05 -0.69 0.62
CA LEU A 34 -6.84 0.72 0.83
C LEU A 34 -6.17 1.01 2.19
N ARG A 35 -6.63 0.36 3.26
CA ARG A 35 -6.02 0.49 4.60
C ARG A 35 -4.59 -0.04 4.60
N MET A 36 -4.33 -1.14 3.90
CA MET A 36 -2.99 -1.70 3.77
C MET A 36 -2.06 -0.72 3.05
N LYS A 37 -2.49 -0.15 1.91
CA LYS A 37 -1.69 0.89 1.22
C LYS A 37 -1.39 2.08 2.14
N LEU A 38 -2.40 2.58 2.85
CA LEU A 38 -2.24 3.73 3.75
C LEU A 38 -1.28 3.44 4.91
N SER A 39 -1.32 2.24 5.48
CA SER A 39 -0.39 1.87 6.56
C SER A 39 1.05 1.72 6.08
N LEU A 40 1.26 1.36 4.80
CA LEU A 40 2.59 1.37 4.17
C LEU A 40 3.13 2.79 3.98
N ASP A 41 2.30 3.70 3.47
CA ASP A 41 2.66 5.11 3.25
C ASP A 41 3.04 5.82 4.57
N GLN A 42 2.48 5.38 5.71
CA GLN A 42 2.73 5.97 7.04
C GLN A 42 4.03 5.52 7.72
N ASN A 43 4.73 4.51 7.20
CA ASN A 43 5.89 3.90 7.88
C ASN A 43 7.23 4.14 7.14
N PRO A 44 7.84 5.33 7.28
CA PRO A 44 9.08 5.67 6.59
C PRO A 44 10.29 4.84 7.07
N LEU A 45 10.23 4.28 8.29
CA LEU A 45 11.29 3.47 8.90
C LEU A 45 11.56 2.14 8.17
N ILE A 46 10.63 1.70 7.30
CA ILE A 46 10.75 0.46 6.54
C ILE A 46 11.74 0.63 5.37
N HIS A 47 12.04 1.86 4.95
CA HIS A 47 13.00 2.15 3.88
C HIS A 47 14.47 2.00 4.30
N LEU A 48 14.75 1.81 5.59
CA LEU A 48 16.12 1.66 6.10
C LEU A 48 16.70 0.25 5.91
N ASP A 49 15.85 -0.75 5.67
CA ASP A 49 16.26 -2.14 5.47
C ASP A 49 15.97 -2.54 4.01
N GLU A 50 17.00 -2.65 3.18
CA GLU A 50 16.86 -2.82 1.72
C GLU A 50 16.02 -4.04 1.33
N LEU A 51 16.21 -5.18 2.01
CA LEU A 51 15.51 -6.44 1.70
C LEU A 51 14.02 -6.37 2.07
N LYS A 52 13.70 -5.82 3.25
CA LYS A 52 12.31 -5.61 3.66
C LYS A 52 11.65 -4.53 2.83
N SER A 53 12.35 -3.45 2.53
CA SER A 53 11.85 -2.36 1.69
C SER A 53 11.50 -2.85 0.28
N ALA A 54 12.36 -3.66 -0.33
CA ALA A 54 12.10 -4.24 -1.66
C ALA A 54 10.83 -5.09 -1.67
N LYS A 55 10.68 -6.01 -0.72
CA LYS A 55 9.48 -6.86 -0.62
C LYS A 55 8.22 -6.06 -0.29
N MET A 56 8.35 -5.02 0.53
CA MET A 56 7.23 -4.13 0.85
C MET A 56 6.78 -3.31 -0.36
N ASN A 57 7.73 -2.86 -1.19
CA ASN A 57 7.41 -2.12 -2.41
C ASN A 57 6.63 -3.00 -3.41
N VAL A 58 6.90 -4.30 -3.45
CA VAL A 58 6.11 -5.26 -4.24
C VAL A 58 4.66 -5.33 -3.74
N ILE A 59 4.44 -5.38 -2.42
CA ILE A 59 3.10 -5.36 -1.82
C ILE A 59 2.40 -4.01 -2.09
N TYR A 60 3.14 -2.91 -2.05
CA TYR A 60 2.62 -1.59 -2.32
C TYR A 60 2.10 -1.46 -3.77
N GLU A 61 2.91 -1.87 -4.74
CA GLU A 61 2.53 -1.86 -6.15
C GLU A 61 1.36 -2.81 -6.43
N SER A 62 1.32 -3.98 -5.78
CA SER A 62 0.20 -4.90 -5.94
C SER A 62 -1.12 -4.35 -5.37
N CYS A 63 -1.07 -3.65 -4.22
CA CYS A 63 -2.20 -2.90 -3.67
C CYS A 63 -2.68 -1.80 -4.64
N LYS A 64 -1.75 -1.04 -5.21
CA LYS A 64 -2.06 0.02 -6.18
C LYS A 64 -2.75 -0.54 -7.43
N MET A 65 -2.22 -1.63 -7.99
CA MET A 65 -2.83 -2.31 -9.14
C MET A 65 -4.26 -2.80 -8.84
N TYR A 66 -4.52 -3.32 -7.63
CA TYR A 66 -5.87 -3.73 -7.25
C TYR A 66 -6.84 -2.54 -7.23
N LEU A 67 -6.44 -1.41 -6.62
CA LEU A 67 -7.26 -0.20 -6.56
C LEU A 67 -7.53 0.36 -7.97
N ASP A 68 -6.54 0.31 -8.87
CA ASP A 68 -6.69 0.75 -10.25
C ASP A 68 -7.65 -0.16 -11.04
N LEU A 69 -7.56 -1.48 -10.85
CA LEU A 69 -8.49 -2.45 -11.46
C LEU A 69 -9.93 -2.23 -10.98
N GLU A 70 -10.12 -1.97 -9.69
CA GLU A 70 -11.43 -1.70 -9.12
C GLU A 70 -12.01 -0.38 -9.66
N ARG A 71 -11.17 0.66 -9.78
CA ARG A 71 -11.56 1.94 -10.38
C ARG A 71 -11.95 1.80 -11.85
N GLN A 72 -11.32 0.89 -12.58
CA GLN A 72 -11.64 0.57 -13.98
C GLN A 72 -12.87 -0.34 -14.12
N LYS A 73 -13.49 -0.78 -13.01
CA LYS A 73 -14.58 -1.78 -13.00
C LYS A 73 -14.19 -3.05 -13.76
N ALA A 74 -12.96 -3.50 -13.55
CA ALA A 74 -12.47 -4.77 -14.11
C ALA A 74 -13.33 -5.96 -13.62
N PRO A 75 -13.40 -7.06 -14.39
CA PRO A 75 -14.16 -8.23 -13.99
C PRO A 75 -13.65 -8.82 -12.68
N ASP A 76 -14.58 -9.37 -11.88
CA ASP A 76 -14.32 -9.89 -10.52
C ASP A 76 -13.20 -10.93 -10.49
N GLU A 77 -13.02 -11.72 -11.54
CA GLU A 77 -11.93 -12.69 -11.65
C GLU A 77 -10.55 -12.03 -11.57
N LYS A 78 -10.36 -10.89 -12.24
CA LYS A 78 -9.08 -10.15 -12.21
C LYS A 78 -8.84 -9.53 -10.84
N LEU A 79 -9.90 -9.04 -10.18
CA LEU A 79 -9.82 -8.53 -8.82
C LEU A 79 -9.46 -9.65 -7.84
N PHE A 80 -10.05 -10.83 -7.99
CA PHE A 80 -9.75 -12.00 -7.17
C PHE A 80 -8.30 -12.46 -7.31
N VAL A 81 -7.80 -12.61 -8.54
CA VAL A 81 -6.40 -12.99 -8.80
C VAL A 81 -5.44 -11.99 -8.15
N GLN A 82 -5.73 -10.70 -8.27
CA GLN A 82 -4.89 -9.66 -7.68
C GLN A 82 -4.96 -9.67 -6.15
N ALA A 83 -6.14 -9.86 -5.56
CA ALA A 83 -6.30 -10.00 -4.11
C ALA A 83 -5.55 -11.23 -3.56
N PHE A 84 -5.60 -12.35 -4.28
CA PHE A 84 -4.87 -13.57 -3.93
C PHE A 84 -3.35 -13.34 -3.99
N LYS A 85 -2.86 -12.60 -4.98
CA LYS A 85 -1.45 -12.22 -5.09
C LYS A 85 -1.01 -11.36 -3.90
N ILE A 86 -1.80 -10.34 -3.54
CA ILE A 86 -1.52 -9.49 -2.35
C ILE A 86 -1.43 -10.36 -1.09
N LYS A 87 -2.36 -11.32 -0.91
CA LYS A 87 -2.34 -12.22 0.24
C LYS A 87 -1.05 -13.04 0.31
N ASN A 88 -0.64 -13.67 -0.79
CA ASN A 88 0.60 -14.45 -0.83
C ASN A 88 1.84 -13.59 -0.59
N ASP A 89 1.90 -12.39 -1.15
CA ASP A 89 3.03 -11.48 -0.96
C ASP A 89 3.16 -11.03 0.51
N VAL A 90 2.03 -10.79 1.18
CA VAL A 90 1.98 -10.46 2.62
C VAL A 90 2.41 -11.65 3.48
N GLU A 91 1.95 -12.86 3.18
CA GLU A 91 2.40 -14.07 3.87
C GLU A 91 3.91 -14.26 3.72
N ASN A 92 4.44 -14.09 2.50
CA ASN A 92 5.88 -14.16 2.23
C ASN A 92 6.67 -13.06 2.95
N PHE A 93 6.12 -11.87 3.11
CA PHE A 93 6.74 -10.78 3.86
C PHE A 93 6.81 -11.08 5.35
N SER A 94 5.76 -11.69 5.92
CA SER A 94 5.72 -12.06 7.35
C SER A 94 6.82 -13.05 7.75
N GLN A 95 7.25 -13.89 6.80
CA GLN A 95 8.31 -14.90 7.01
C GLN A 95 9.72 -14.31 6.91
N VAL A 96 9.88 -13.05 6.50
CA VAL A 96 11.20 -12.42 6.35
C VAL A 96 11.73 -12.00 7.71
N TYR A 97 12.61 -12.84 8.24
CA TYR A 97 13.36 -12.53 9.45
C TYR A 97 14.62 -11.73 9.13
N TYR A 98 14.83 -10.62 9.82
CA TYR A 98 16.05 -9.81 9.68
C TYR A 98 17.15 -10.41 10.56
N ASN A 99 18.23 -10.89 9.93
CA ASN A 99 19.41 -11.32 10.66
C ASN A 99 20.18 -10.09 11.16
N ARG A 100 19.90 -9.67 12.40
CA ARG A 100 20.55 -8.55 13.10
C ARG A 100 22.01 -8.80 13.48
N ALA A 101 22.66 -9.82 12.91
CA ALA A 101 24.08 -10.02 13.11
C ALA A 101 24.83 -8.83 12.52
N LEU A 102 25.14 -7.84 13.37
CA LEU A 102 26.09 -6.78 13.03
C LEU A 102 27.36 -7.48 12.56
N PRO A 103 27.91 -7.16 11.37
CA PRO A 103 29.19 -7.73 10.96
C PRO A 103 30.19 -7.44 12.07
N VAL A 104 30.78 -8.50 12.63
CA VAL A 104 31.80 -8.37 13.67
C VAL A 104 32.84 -7.42 13.11
N LYS A 105 33.04 -6.26 13.76
CA LYS A 105 34.02 -5.27 13.32
C LYS A 105 35.38 -5.95 13.26
N ILE A 106 35.81 -6.34 12.05
CA ILE A 106 37.17 -6.82 11.83
C ILE A 106 38.06 -5.61 12.07
N LYS A 107 38.83 -5.64 13.16
CA LYS A 107 39.77 -4.57 13.50
C LYS A 107 40.86 -4.57 12.42
N GLN A 108 40.70 -3.75 11.40
CA GLN A 108 41.72 -3.58 10.38
C GLN A 108 42.96 -2.98 11.06
N ASN A 109 44.10 -3.68 10.99
CA ASN A 109 45.39 -3.19 11.47
C ASN A 109 45.93 -2.19 10.44
N ILE A 110 45.29 -1.03 10.33
CA ILE A 110 45.72 0.03 9.41
C ILE A 110 46.88 0.77 10.07
N LYS A 111 48.10 0.39 9.72
CA LYS A 111 49.30 1.14 10.08
C LYS A 111 49.36 2.35 9.13
N TYR A 112 49.08 3.54 9.64
CA TYR A 112 49.20 4.77 8.85
C TYR A 112 50.66 4.92 8.38
N ASN A 113 50.89 4.84 7.08
CA ASN A 113 52.15 5.21 6.49
C ASN A 113 52.04 6.69 6.12
N TYR A 114 52.56 7.56 6.98
CA TYR A 114 52.64 8.98 6.67
C TYR A 114 53.75 9.17 5.63
N PHE A 115 53.37 9.47 4.39
CA PHE A 115 54.31 9.93 3.39
C PHE A 115 54.80 11.32 3.81
N PHE A 116 56.08 11.44 4.16
CA PHE A 116 56.73 12.73 4.29
C PHE A 116 56.93 13.31 2.89
N ILE A 117 56.26 14.43 2.60
CA ILE A 117 56.64 15.30 1.48
C ILE A 117 57.88 16.04 1.96
N SER A 118 59.06 15.60 1.53
CA SER A 118 60.26 16.43 1.58
C SER A 118 60.01 17.62 0.65
N SER A 119 60.04 18.84 1.19
CA SER A 119 60.09 20.03 0.37
C SER A 119 61.45 20.08 -0.31
N ASP A 120 61.50 19.69 -1.58
CA ASP A 120 62.61 20.08 -2.43
C ASP A 120 62.42 21.57 -2.72
N ASN A 121 63.15 22.40 -1.97
CA ASN A 121 63.41 23.78 -2.33
C ASN A 121 64.53 23.75 -3.38
N ASP A 122 64.18 24.01 -4.62
CA ASP A 122 65.10 24.52 -5.66
C ASP A 122 64.71 25.97 -5.99
#